data_AF-A0A453SKZ6-F1
#
_entry.id   AF-A0A453SKZ6-F1
#
_cell.length_a   1.000
_cell.length_b   1.000
_cell.length_c   1.000
_cell.angle_alpha   90.00
_cell.angle_beta   90.00
_cell.angle_gamma   90.00
#
_symmetry.space_group_name_H-M   'P 1'
#
loop_
_entity.id
_entity.type
_entity.pdbx_description
1 polymer ?
#
loop_
_entity_poly.entity_id
_entity_poly.type
_entity_poly.pdbx_seq_one_letter_code
_entity_poly.pdbx_strand_id
1 'polypeptide(L)'
;MTRGIWCSPTFSTSRASWDCSQFRADSLSDFHANTHIPIVVGGQMRYEVTGDPLYKEIATFFMDVVNSSHTYATGGTSVSEFWFDPKRLAETLTTENEESCTTYNMLKVSRHLFRWTKEIAYADYYERALINGVLSIQRGRDPGVMIYMLPQGPGRSKAVSYHGWGTQYDSFWCCYGTGIESFSKLGDSIYFEEKGGKPALYIVQYIPSTFNWRSVGLTVTQQVKPLSSSDQNLQVSLSISAKTNGQYATVNVRIPSWASPNGAKATLNDKDLQMASPGNLPLSHQAVG
;
A
#
# COMPACT_ATOMS: atom_id res chain seq x y z
N MET A 1 -10.48 35.75 -7.99
CA MET A 1 -9.71 34.75 -8.77
C MET A 1 -10.12 33.39 -8.25
N THR A 2 -10.73 32.61 -9.15
CA THR A 2 -11.52 31.40 -8.92
C THR A 2 -10.71 30.28 -8.27
N ARG A 3 -11.07 29.90 -7.04
CA ARG A 3 -10.56 28.71 -6.36
C ARG A 3 -11.13 27.48 -7.05
N GLY A 4 -10.25 26.65 -7.60
CA GLY A 4 -10.56 25.45 -8.36
C GLY A 4 -11.35 24.43 -7.53
N ILE A 5 -12.25 23.76 -8.24
CA ILE A 5 -13.33 22.93 -7.72
C ILE A 5 -12.75 21.57 -7.31
N TRP A 6 -12.72 21.30 -6.01
CA TRP A 6 -12.94 19.94 -5.50
C TRP A 6 -14.44 19.72 -5.34
N CYS A 7 -14.87 18.49 -5.61
CA CYS A 7 -16.14 17.95 -5.13
C CYS A 7 -16.10 18.06 -3.58
N SER A 8 -16.51 19.20 -3.01
CA SER A 8 -16.62 19.37 -1.57
C SER A 8 -17.81 18.53 -1.10
N PRO A 9 -17.66 17.64 -0.11
CA PRO A 9 -18.82 17.08 0.54
C PRO A 9 -19.56 18.22 1.24
N THR A 10 -20.67 18.67 0.67
CA THR A 10 -21.69 19.30 1.50
C THR A 10 -22.26 18.18 2.37
N PHE A 11 -21.77 18.10 3.61
CA PHE A 11 -22.36 17.23 4.61
C PHE A 11 -23.76 17.75 4.93
N SER A 12 -24.76 17.31 4.16
CA SER A 12 -26.12 17.18 4.64
C SER A 12 -26.41 15.69 4.79
N THR A 13 -27.03 15.32 5.89
CA THR A 13 -27.34 13.95 6.34
C THR A 13 -28.27 13.16 5.40
N SER A 14 -28.47 13.59 4.14
CA SER A 14 -29.43 12.97 3.23
C SER A 14 -29.00 12.75 1.77
N ARG A 15 -27.86 13.28 1.28
CA ARG A 15 -27.29 12.93 -0.04
C ARG A 15 -25.97 13.65 -0.27
N ALA A 16 -24.88 12.91 -0.46
CA ALA A 16 -23.67 13.44 -1.07
C ALA A 16 -23.78 13.24 -2.59
N SER A 17 -24.03 14.31 -3.33
CA SER A 17 -23.94 14.33 -4.80
C SER A 17 -22.56 14.80 -5.21
N TRP A 18 -21.80 13.92 -5.86
CA TRP A 18 -20.48 14.21 -6.41
C TRP A 18 -20.67 14.44 -7.92
N ASP A 19 -20.68 15.69 -8.39
CA ASP A 19 -20.62 15.97 -9.83
C ASP A 19 -19.17 16.26 -10.22
N CYS A 20 -18.45 15.20 -10.56
CA CYS A 20 -17.05 15.27 -10.93
C CYS A 20 -16.85 15.15 -12.47
N SER A 21 -17.87 15.47 -13.28
CA SER A 21 -17.89 15.18 -14.72
C SER A 21 -17.20 16.22 -15.62
N GLN A 22 -16.65 17.33 -15.11
CA GLN A 22 -16.07 18.36 -15.99
C GLN A 22 -14.66 18.90 -15.68
N PHE A 23 -14.06 18.70 -14.50
CA PHE A 23 -12.66 19.13 -14.27
C PHE A 23 -11.96 18.24 -13.23
N ARG A 24 -10.92 17.50 -13.65
CA ARG A 24 -10.01 16.76 -12.76
C ARG A 24 -8.90 17.69 -12.30
N ALA A 25 -9.07 18.36 -11.16
CA ALA A 25 -8.09 19.28 -10.60
C ALA A 25 -7.61 18.81 -9.22
N ASP A 26 -6.30 18.92 -8.98
CA ASP A 26 -5.75 18.81 -7.63
C ASP A 26 -6.05 20.12 -6.87
N SER A 27 -6.68 20.01 -5.72
CA SER A 27 -6.93 21.11 -4.78
C SER A 27 -6.89 20.57 -3.35
N LEU A 28 -6.02 19.59 -3.11
CA LEU A 28 -5.79 19.01 -1.78
C LEU A 28 -5.01 19.97 -0.86
N SER A 29 -4.32 20.98 -1.39
CA SER A 29 -3.61 21.98 -0.58
C SER A 29 -4.50 22.51 0.55
N ASP A 30 -3.92 22.64 1.73
CA ASP A 30 -4.56 23.10 2.97
C ASP A 30 -5.64 22.17 3.55
N PHE A 31 -5.90 21.01 2.95
CA PHE A 31 -6.80 20.02 3.54
C PHE A 31 -6.04 19.16 4.56
N HIS A 32 -6.69 18.92 5.70
CA HIS A 32 -6.19 17.96 6.68
C HIS A 32 -6.23 16.56 6.08
N ALA A 33 -5.07 15.95 5.88
CA ALA A 33 -4.90 14.74 5.10
C ALA A 33 -5.70 13.56 5.68
N ASN A 34 -5.49 13.26 6.96
CA ASN A 34 -6.14 12.13 7.62
C ASN A 34 -7.65 12.28 7.82
N THR A 35 -8.20 13.49 7.70
CA THR A 35 -9.66 13.69 7.64
C THR A 35 -10.23 13.22 6.30
N HIS A 36 -9.52 13.46 5.21
CA HIS A 36 -10.04 13.25 3.85
C HIS A 36 -9.77 11.85 3.29
N ILE A 37 -8.64 11.22 3.63
CA ILE A 37 -8.33 9.86 3.14
C ILE A 37 -9.43 8.84 3.53
N PRO A 38 -9.95 8.82 4.78
CA PRO A 38 -11.05 7.92 5.15
C PRO A 38 -12.35 8.17 4.37
N ILE A 39 -12.61 9.40 3.93
CA ILE A 39 -13.78 9.71 3.07
C ILE A 39 -13.65 8.97 1.74
N VAL A 40 -12.44 8.95 1.16
CA VAL A 40 -12.15 8.19 -0.06
C VAL A 40 -12.31 6.70 0.19
N VAL A 41 -11.81 6.16 1.30
CA VAL A 41 -12.02 4.75 1.68
C VAL A 41 -13.51 4.43 1.79
N GLY A 42 -14.32 5.33 2.39
CA GLY A 42 -15.78 5.19 2.42
C GLY A 42 -16.40 5.16 1.02
N GLY A 43 -15.90 5.99 0.10
CA GLY A 43 -16.26 5.93 -1.33
C GLY A 43 -15.93 4.58 -1.96
N GLN A 44 -14.75 4.02 -1.68
CA GLN A 44 -14.36 2.69 -2.17
C GLN A 44 -15.30 1.59 -1.67
N MET A 45 -15.71 1.64 -0.40
CA MET A 45 -16.72 0.71 0.13
C MET A 45 -18.07 0.87 -0.58
N ARG A 46 -18.47 2.10 -0.89
CA ARG A 46 -19.70 2.35 -1.65
C ARG A 46 -19.62 1.78 -3.07
N TYR A 47 -18.49 1.89 -3.76
CA TYR A 47 -18.28 1.22 -5.05
C TYR A 47 -18.45 -0.31 -4.93
N GLU A 48 -17.82 -0.94 -3.93
CA GLU A 48 -17.92 -2.40 -3.75
C GLU A 48 -19.35 -2.89 -3.50
N VAL A 49 -20.19 -2.07 -2.86
CA VAL A 49 -21.60 -2.42 -2.56
C VAL A 49 -22.54 -2.09 -3.72
N THR A 50 -22.34 -0.95 -4.39
CA THR A 50 -23.31 -0.41 -5.36
C THR A 50 -22.92 -0.61 -6.82
N GLY A 51 -21.63 -0.83 -7.10
CA GLY A 51 -21.08 -0.87 -8.45
C GLY A 51 -21.01 0.49 -9.15
N ASP A 52 -21.31 1.60 -8.47
CA ASP A 52 -21.33 2.94 -9.07
C ASP A 52 -19.90 3.39 -9.46
N PRO A 53 -19.59 3.46 -10.78
CA PRO A 53 -18.22 3.67 -11.27
C PRO A 53 -17.62 5.01 -10.84
N LEU A 54 -18.45 6.00 -10.51
CA LEU A 54 -18.00 7.30 -10.02
C LEU A 54 -17.07 7.17 -8.81
N TYR A 55 -17.38 6.27 -7.87
CA TYR A 55 -16.57 6.10 -6.67
C TYR A 55 -15.24 5.38 -6.93
N LYS A 56 -15.21 4.51 -7.95
CA LYS A 56 -13.94 3.94 -8.43
C LYS A 56 -13.07 5.02 -9.06
N GLU A 57 -13.65 5.86 -9.91
CA GLU A 57 -12.93 6.98 -10.55
C GLU A 57 -12.39 7.98 -9.55
N ILE A 58 -13.17 8.36 -8.53
CA ILE A 58 -12.73 9.25 -7.45
C ILE A 58 -11.52 8.65 -6.73
N ALA A 59 -11.59 7.37 -6.36
CA ALA A 59 -10.50 6.72 -5.62
C ALA A 59 -9.23 6.58 -6.47
N THR A 60 -9.36 6.21 -7.75
CA THR A 60 -8.24 6.14 -8.70
C THR A 60 -7.59 7.52 -8.85
N PHE A 61 -8.38 8.56 -9.14
CA PHE A 61 -7.87 9.91 -9.30
C PHE A 61 -7.19 10.43 -8.02
N PHE A 62 -7.80 10.22 -6.86
CA PHE A 62 -7.22 10.62 -5.58
C PHE A 62 -5.85 9.96 -5.34
N MET A 63 -5.75 8.65 -5.57
CA MET A 63 -4.50 7.92 -5.43
C MET A 63 -3.41 8.45 -6.37
N ASP A 64 -3.76 8.70 -7.63
CA ASP A 64 -2.83 9.24 -8.63
C ASP A 64 -2.34 10.64 -8.24
N VAL A 65 -3.23 11.52 -7.78
CA VAL A 65 -2.89 12.87 -7.31
C VAL A 65 -1.95 12.83 -6.11
N VAL A 66 -2.32 12.09 -5.06
CA VAL A 66 -1.50 12.01 -3.83
C VAL A 66 -0.13 11.43 -4.16
N ASN A 67 -0.09 10.29 -4.85
CA ASN A 67 1.16 9.59 -5.15
C ASN A 67 2.10 10.39 -6.08
N SER A 68 1.57 11.16 -7.03
CA SER A 68 2.38 11.92 -7.99
C SER A 68 2.82 13.30 -7.49
N SER A 69 2.11 13.89 -6.52
CA SER A 69 2.28 15.30 -6.17
C SER A 69 2.43 15.59 -4.68
N HIS A 70 2.05 14.65 -3.79
CA HIS A 70 2.02 14.86 -2.34
C HIS A 70 2.72 13.76 -1.54
N THR A 71 3.40 12.83 -2.19
CA THR A 71 4.06 11.68 -1.53
C THR A 71 5.58 11.81 -1.50
N TYR A 72 6.18 11.58 -0.33
CA TYR A 72 7.63 11.52 -0.13
C TYR A 72 8.20 10.17 -0.60
N ALA A 73 9.53 10.05 -0.65
CA ALA A 73 10.21 8.84 -1.13
C ALA A 73 9.88 7.57 -0.32
N THR A 74 9.52 7.71 0.95
CA THR A 74 9.06 6.66 1.86
C THR A 74 7.63 6.18 1.57
N GLY A 75 6.86 6.89 0.73
CA GLY A 75 5.46 6.56 0.42
C GLY A 75 4.42 7.27 1.29
N GLY A 76 4.81 7.95 2.36
CA GLY A 76 3.93 8.77 3.18
C GLY A 76 3.61 10.13 2.54
N THR A 77 2.71 10.90 3.17
CA THR A 77 2.25 12.21 2.69
C THR A 77 2.04 13.17 3.85
N SER A 78 1.72 14.44 3.56
CA SER A 78 1.42 15.52 4.51
C SER A 78 2.61 16.10 5.29
N VAL A 79 2.45 17.37 5.67
CA VAL A 79 3.29 18.10 6.61
C VAL A 79 2.38 18.78 7.63
N SER A 80 2.71 18.64 8.91
CA SER A 80 1.90 19.14 10.02
C SER A 80 0.42 18.74 9.92
N GLU A 81 0.14 17.52 9.42
CA GLU A 81 -1.20 16.93 9.21
C GLU A 81 -1.99 17.42 7.99
N PHE A 82 -1.45 18.38 7.24
CA PHE A 82 -2.09 18.94 6.03
C PHE A 82 -1.32 18.59 4.77
N TRP A 83 -2.01 18.55 3.63
CA TRP A 83 -1.34 18.60 2.34
C TRP A 83 -0.89 20.03 2.04
N PHE A 84 0.35 20.16 1.58
CA PHE A 84 0.91 21.42 1.10
C PHE A 84 0.75 21.52 -0.42
N ASP A 85 1.32 22.55 -1.05
CA ASP A 85 1.25 22.72 -2.49
C ASP A 85 1.81 21.51 -3.27
N PRO A 86 1.12 21.10 -4.35
CA PRO A 86 1.52 19.92 -5.12
C PRO A 86 2.91 20.09 -5.71
N LYS A 87 3.71 19.02 -5.64
CA LYS A 87 5.08 18.95 -6.16
C LYS A 87 6.05 19.94 -5.50
N ARG A 88 5.74 20.43 -4.30
CA ARG A 88 6.60 21.32 -3.48
C ARG A 88 7.14 20.64 -2.22
N LEU A 89 7.18 19.30 -2.19
CA LEU A 89 7.57 18.53 -1.00
C LEU A 89 8.94 18.93 -0.41
N ALA A 90 9.90 19.32 -1.25
CA ALA A 90 11.22 19.75 -0.81
C ALA A 90 11.20 20.96 0.14
N GLU A 91 10.17 21.79 0.07
CA GLU A 91 10.00 22.98 0.93
C GLU A 91 9.43 22.65 2.31
N THR A 92 8.96 21.42 2.47
CA THR A 92 8.25 20.97 3.65
C THR A 92 9.07 19.98 4.49
N LEU A 93 10.34 19.76 4.15
CA LEU A 93 11.22 18.79 4.82
C LEU A 93 11.59 19.25 6.23
N THR A 94 10.83 18.78 7.22
CA THR A 94 10.93 19.17 8.63
C THR A 94 10.86 17.94 9.54
N THR A 95 10.46 18.12 10.81
CA THR A 95 10.21 17.02 11.75
C THR A 95 8.76 16.59 11.81
N GLU A 96 7.85 17.41 11.28
CA GLU A 96 6.41 17.16 11.31
C GLU A 96 5.94 16.73 9.91
N ASN A 97 6.55 15.68 9.37
CA ASN A 97 6.13 15.09 8.10
C ASN A 97 5.49 13.73 8.33
N GLU A 98 4.66 13.29 7.39
CA GLU A 98 4.18 11.91 7.34
C GLU A 98 3.52 11.44 8.64
N GLU A 99 2.39 12.07 8.97
CA GLU A 99 1.50 11.55 10.02
C GLU A 99 1.19 10.08 9.72
N SER A 100 1.49 9.18 10.66
CA SER A 100 1.40 7.73 10.43
C SER A 100 0.00 7.25 10.05
N CYS A 101 -1.06 7.92 10.53
CA CYS A 101 -2.44 7.62 10.17
C CYS A 101 -2.71 7.80 8.67
N THR A 102 -2.07 8.80 8.04
CA THR A 102 -2.23 9.06 6.61
C THR A 102 -1.71 7.90 5.78
N THR A 103 -0.51 7.41 6.11
CA THR A 103 0.09 6.22 5.49
C THR A 103 -0.81 5.00 5.68
N TYR A 104 -1.30 4.76 6.91
CA TYR A 104 -2.22 3.67 7.22
C TYR A 104 -3.49 3.70 6.35
N ASN A 105 -4.12 4.88 6.21
CA ASN A 105 -5.34 5.00 5.40
C ASN A 105 -5.05 4.97 3.89
N MET A 106 -3.90 5.48 3.44
CA MET A 106 -3.47 5.36 2.04
C MET A 106 -3.18 3.91 1.63
N LEU A 107 -2.66 3.08 2.55
CA LEU A 107 -2.52 1.64 2.32
C LEU A 107 -3.89 0.99 2.04
N LYS A 108 -4.96 1.39 2.76
CA LYS A 108 -6.33 0.91 2.44
C LYS A 108 -6.75 1.33 1.03
N VAL A 109 -6.52 2.59 0.67
CA VAL A 109 -6.86 3.11 -0.67
C VAL A 109 -6.19 2.27 -1.76
N SER A 110 -4.87 2.08 -1.64
CA SER A 110 -4.09 1.26 -2.57
C SER A 110 -4.58 -0.19 -2.62
N ARG A 111 -4.85 -0.80 -1.46
CA ARG A 111 -5.36 -2.18 -1.37
C ARG A 111 -6.67 -2.38 -2.13
N HIS A 112 -7.62 -1.47 -1.98
CA HIS A 112 -8.90 -1.54 -2.70
C HIS A 112 -8.70 -1.40 -4.21
N LEU A 113 -7.88 -0.42 -4.64
CA LEU A 113 -7.55 -0.24 -6.06
C LEU A 113 -6.89 -1.49 -6.65
N PHE A 114 -5.91 -2.08 -5.95
CA PHE A 114 -5.29 -3.33 -6.37
C PHE A 114 -6.32 -4.46 -6.49
N ARG A 115 -7.25 -4.59 -5.53
CA ARG A 115 -8.31 -5.61 -5.59
C ARG A 115 -9.15 -5.51 -6.86
N TRP A 116 -9.41 -4.29 -7.36
CA TRP A 116 -10.25 -4.06 -8.54
C TRP A 116 -9.51 -4.11 -9.86
N THR A 117 -8.24 -3.70 -9.91
CA THR A 117 -7.51 -3.52 -11.17
C THR A 117 -6.37 -4.51 -11.38
N LYS A 118 -5.84 -5.09 -10.29
CA LYS A 118 -4.60 -5.90 -10.28
C LYS A 118 -3.37 -5.17 -10.81
N GLU A 119 -3.42 -3.84 -10.92
CA GLU A 119 -2.31 -3.03 -11.42
C GLU A 119 -1.16 -3.01 -10.41
N ILE A 120 0.04 -3.32 -10.89
CA ILE A 120 1.23 -3.43 -10.04
C ILE A 120 1.62 -2.11 -9.37
N ALA A 121 1.25 -0.96 -9.96
CA ALA A 121 1.54 0.36 -9.40
C ALA A 121 0.98 0.53 -7.98
N TYR A 122 -0.19 -0.05 -7.70
CA TYR A 122 -0.77 -0.04 -6.35
C TYR A 122 -0.01 -0.96 -5.40
N ALA A 123 0.42 -2.13 -5.86
CA ALA A 123 1.26 -3.03 -5.06
C ALA A 123 2.65 -2.44 -4.76
N ASP A 124 3.25 -1.73 -5.72
CA ASP A 124 4.52 -1.02 -5.56
C ASP A 124 4.40 0.14 -4.56
N TYR A 125 3.33 0.93 -4.66
CA TYR A 125 3.04 1.94 -3.65
C TYR A 125 2.87 1.32 -2.26
N TYR A 126 2.10 0.22 -2.17
CA TYR A 126 1.84 -0.46 -0.91
C TYR A 126 3.13 -0.97 -0.28
N GLU A 127 4.00 -1.61 -1.06
CA GLU A 127 5.34 -2.06 -0.61
C GLU A 127 6.15 -0.88 -0.07
N ARG A 128 6.26 0.20 -0.84
CA ARG A 128 7.06 1.38 -0.46
C ARG A 128 6.57 1.99 0.86
N ALA A 129 5.26 2.24 0.97
CA ALA A 129 4.63 2.84 2.13
C ALA A 129 4.62 1.90 3.36
N LEU A 130 4.51 0.59 3.17
CA LEU A 130 4.58 -0.39 4.25
C LEU A 130 6.01 -0.48 4.82
N ILE A 131 7.01 -0.70 3.97
CA ILE A 131 8.38 -0.96 4.40
C ILE A 131 9.02 0.31 4.98
N ASN A 132 8.83 1.46 4.35
CA ASN A 132 9.49 2.71 4.77
C ASN A 132 8.61 3.55 5.71
N GLY A 133 7.31 3.60 5.45
CA GLY A 133 6.36 4.33 6.29
C GLY A 133 6.04 3.53 7.54
N VAL A 134 5.22 2.49 7.43
CA VAL A 134 4.66 1.75 8.58
C VAL A 134 5.71 1.05 9.43
N LEU A 135 6.56 0.20 8.86
CA LEU A 135 7.52 -0.59 9.66
C LEU A 135 8.54 0.30 10.40
N SER A 136 8.74 1.53 9.93
CA SER A 136 9.71 2.44 10.51
C SER A 136 9.15 3.27 11.68
N ILE A 137 7.82 3.31 11.88
CA ILE A 137 7.24 4.15 12.96
C ILE A 137 7.39 3.55 14.35
N GLN A 138 7.61 2.23 14.47
CA GLN A 138 7.81 1.57 15.75
C GLN A 138 9.30 1.50 16.11
N ARG A 139 9.62 1.77 17.36
CA ARG A 139 11.00 1.72 17.87
C ARG A 139 11.45 0.27 17.92
N GLY A 140 12.42 -0.08 17.08
CA GLY A 140 12.84 -1.48 16.92
C GLY A 140 13.36 -2.18 18.18
N ARG A 141 13.85 -1.44 19.18
CA ARG A 141 14.31 -1.99 20.47
C ARG A 141 13.21 -2.03 21.54
N ASP A 142 12.11 -1.32 21.32
CA ASP A 142 11.06 -1.08 22.32
C ASP A 142 9.68 -1.27 21.65
N PRO A 143 9.21 -2.53 21.51
CA PRO A 143 7.94 -2.80 20.88
C PRO A 143 6.78 -2.04 21.53
N GLY A 144 5.87 -1.50 20.71
CA GLY A 144 4.75 -0.67 21.17
C GLY A 144 5.08 0.80 21.39
N VAL A 145 6.36 1.21 21.35
CA VAL A 145 6.75 2.63 21.32
C VAL A 145 6.74 3.10 19.87
N MET A 146 5.87 4.06 19.54
CA MET A 146 5.64 4.53 18.17
C MET A 146 5.79 6.06 18.07
N ILE A 147 6.07 6.56 16.87
CA ILE A 147 6.03 8.00 16.55
C ILE A 147 4.70 8.40 15.93
N TYR A 148 4.35 9.68 16.05
CA TYR A 148 3.22 10.29 15.34
C TYR A 148 3.61 10.68 13.91
N MET A 149 4.69 11.46 13.79
CA MET A 149 5.25 11.99 12.54
C MET A 149 6.52 11.21 12.19
N LEU A 150 6.76 10.98 10.90
CA LEU A 150 8.00 10.43 10.37
C LEU A 150 8.83 11.57 9.71
N PRO A 151 9.80 12.16 10.42
CA PRO A 151 10.61 13.28 9.93
C PRO A 151 11.29 13.01 8.58
N GLN A 152 11.21 13.99 7.67
CA GLN A 152 11.90 13.95 6.37
C GLN A 152 13.02 15.00 6.25
N GLY A 153 13.18 15.86 7.26
CA GLY A 153 14.24 16.86 7.32
C GLY A 153 15.65 16.24 7.36
N PRO A 154 16.62 16.77 6.60
CA PRO A 154 18.00 16.30 6.64
C PRO A 154 18.61 16.38 8.05
N GLY A 155 19.27 15.30 8.48
CA GLY A 155 19.91 15.23 9.80
C GLY A 155 18.95 15.22 10.99
N ARG A 156 17.64 15.07 10.77
CA ARG A 156 16.64 15.03 11.85
C ARG A 156 16.45 13.61 12.38
N SER A 157 16.16 13.53 13.66
CA SER A 157 15.90 12.27 14.38
C SER A 157 14.40 12.09 14.59
N LYS A 158 13.92 10.83 14.52
CA LYS A 158 12.56 10.43 14.93
C LYS A 158 12.25 10.79 16.40
N ALA A 159 13.28 10.94 17.23
CA ALA A 159 13.14 11.38 18.62
C ALA A 159 12.93 12.89 18.78
N VAL A 160 13.19 13.69 17.73
CA VAL A 160 13.17 15.15 17.76
C VAL A 160 12.08 15.62 16.80
N SER A 161 10.83 15.51 17.24
CA SER A 161 9.62 16.09 16.64
C SER A 161 8.75 16.67 17.76
N TYR A 162 7.66 17.36 17.42
CA TYR A 162 6.71 17.88 18.42
C TYR A 162 6.21 16.77 19.34
N HIS A 163 5.99 15.57 18.80
CA HIS A 163 5.50 14.40 19.53
C HIS A 163 6.62 13.50 20.07
N GLY A 164 7.75 13.42 19.36
CA GLY A 164 8.82 12.47 19.67
C GLY A 164 8.37 11.00 19.63
N TRP A 165 9.04 10.17 20.43
CA TRP A 165 8.59 8.81 20.71
C TRP A 165 7.50 8.82 21.78
N GLY A 166 6.41 8.08 21.56
CA GLY A 166 5.37 7.99 22.56
C GLY A 166 5.79 7.24 23.84
N THR A 167 5.00 7.41 24.89
CA THR A 167 5.16 6.72 26.18
C THR A 167 3.99 5.77 26.41
N GLN A 168 4.21 4.77 27.26
CA GLN A 168 3.21 3.74 27.55
C GLN A 168 1.90 4.30 28.15
N TYR A 169 1.99 5.38 28.93
CA TYR A 169 0.87 5.86 29.75
C TYR A 169 0.40 7.28 29.42
N ASP A 170 1.11 8.03 28.55
CA ASP A 170 0.82 9.46 28.31
C ASP A 170 0.65 9.81 26.82
N SER A 171 0.82 8.85 25.91
CA SER A 171 0.66 9.07 24.47
C SER A 171 -0.65 8.49 23.94
N PHE A 172 -1.71 9.31 23.99
CA PHE A 172 -3.07 8.95 23.54
C PHE A 172 -3.43 9.57 22.19
N TRP A 173 -2.56 9.39 21.20
CA TRP A 173 -2.73 9.99 19.88
C TRP A 173 -3.48 9.06 18.93
N CYS A 174 -4.11 9.62 17.88
CA CYS A 174 -4.73 8.85 16.80
C CYS A 174 -3.74 7.85 16.17
N CYS A 175 -2.47 8.25 16.00
CA CYS A 175 -1.39 7.44 15.45
C CYS A 175 -1.11 6.14 16.22
N TYR A 176 -1.36 6.12 17.54
CA TYR A 176 -1.23 4.88 18.32
C TYR A 176 -2.33 3.88 17.96
N GLY A 177 -3.57 4.36 17.76
CA GLY A 177 -4.68 3.51 17.30
C GLY A 177 -4.38 2.88 15.94
N THR A 178 -4.02 3.70 14.95
CA THR A 178 -3.68 3.20 13.61
C THR A 178 -2.40 2.37 13.59
N GLY A 179 -1.43 2.70 14.46
CA GLY A 179 -0.19 1.94 14.62
C GLY A 179 -0.46 0.52 15.11
N ILE A 180 -1.22 0.36 16.20
CA ILE A 180 -1.63 -0.95 16.73
C ILE A 180 -2.34 -1.76 15.64
N GLU A 181 -3.29 -1.16 14.93
CA GLU A 181 -3.97 -1.83 13.83
C GLU A 181 -3.01 -2.26 12.72
N SER A 182 -2.07 -1.40 12.32
CA SER A 182 -1.06 -1.70 11.28
C SER A 182 -0.21 -2.90 11.65
N PHE A 183 0.35 -2.91 12.86
CA PHE A 183 1.23 -4.00 13.31
C PHE A 183 0.47 -5.30 13.59
N SER A 184 -0.83 -5.24 13.88
CA SER A 184 -1.67 -6.45 14.01
C SER A 184 -1.94 -7.17 12.68
N LYS A 185 -1.75 -6.50 11.54
CA LYS A 185 -2.21 -6.98 10.23
C LYS A 185 -1.16 -6.92 9.12
N LEU A 186 0.13 -7.00 9.45
CA LEU A 186 1.23 -6.96 8.47
C LEU A 186 1.12 -8.03 7.36
N GLY A 187 0.35 -9.10 7.58
CA GLY A 187 0.09 -10.15 6.57
C GLY A 187 -1.12 -9.93 5.66
N ASP A 188 -1.93 -8.88 5.85
CA ASP A 188 -3.27 -8.75 5.24
C ASP A 188 -3.30 -8.46 3.73
N SER A 189 -2.14 -8.12 3.17
CA SER A 189 -1.96 -7.68 1.78
C SER A 189 -0.76 -8.33 1.11
N ILE A 190 -0.30 -9.48 1.62
CA ILE A 190 0.72 -10.30 0.96
C ILE A 190 0.13 -11.05 -0.23
N TYR A 191 -1.08 -11.59 -0.06
CA TYR A 191 -1.76 -12.48 -0.99
C TYR A 191 -3.15 -11.97 -1.33
N PHE A 192 -3.55 -12.05 -2.60
CA PHE A 192 -4.92 -11.75 -3.05
C PHE A 192 -5.47 -12.90 -3.89
N GLU A 193 -6.58 -13.48 -3.45
CA GLU A 193 -7.31 -14.49 -4.22
C GLU A 193 -8.21 -13.85 -5.27
N GLU A 194 -8.31 -14.48 -6.43
CA GLU A 194 -9.28 -14.20 -7.47
C GLU A 194 -10.07 -15.47 -7.77
N LYS A 195 -11.39 -15.38 -7.55
CA LYS A 195 -12.33 -16.48 -7.78
C LYS A 195 -12.75 -16.48 -9.25
N GLY A 196 -12.88 -17.66 -9.84
CA GLY A 196 -13.31 -17.83 -11.22
C GLY A 196 -13.21 -19.30 -11.66
N GLY A 197 -13.48 -19.58 -12.93
CA GLY A 197 -13.37 -20.93 -13.49
C GLY A 197 -11.95 -21.52 -13.40
N LYS A 198 -10.93 -20.65 -13.39
CA LYS A 198 -9.56 -20.97 -13.01
C LYS A 198 -9.18 -20.06 -11.83
N PRO A 199 -9.10 -20.58 -10.59
CA PRO A 199 -8.75 -19.76 -9.45
C PRO A 199 -7.32 -19.23 -9.59
N ALA A 200 -7.12 -17.97 -9.19
CA ALA A 200 -5.81 -17.33 -9.23
C ALA A 200 -5.42 -16.75 -7.87
N LEU A 201 -4.12 -16.77 -7.58
CA LEU A 201 -3.51 -16.19 -6.39
C LEU A 201 -2.47 -15.16 -6.83
N TYR A 202 -2.60 -13.92 -6.38
CA TYR A 202 -1.61 -12.87 -6.61
C TYR A 202 -0.73 -12.75 -5.37
N ILE A 203 0.57 -12.96 -5.54
CA ILE A 203 1.61 -12.75 -4.52
C ILE A 203 2.24 -11.40 -4.80
N VAL A 204 1.97 -10.42 -3.94
CA VAL A 204 2.33 -9.02 -4.21
C VAL A 204 3.26 -8.41 -3.19
N GLN A 205 3.45 -9.01 -2.02
CA GLN A 205 4.49 -8.59 -1.07
C GLN A 205 5.45 -9.74 -0.79
N TYR A 206 6.73 -9.42 -0.66
CA TYR A 206 7.76 -10.41 -0.35
C TYR A 206 8.10 -10.39 1.14
N ILE A 207 7.21 -10.98 1.93
CA ILE A 207 7.35 -11.13 3.37
C ILE A 207 7.34 -12.63 3.69
N PRO A 208 8.34 -13.16 4.43
CA PRO A 208 8.37 -14.58 4.81
C PRO A 208 7.05 -15.01 5.45
N SER A 209 6.39 -15.99 4.84
CA SER A 209 5.03 -16.39 5.23
C SER A 209 4.62 -17.74 4.63
N THR A 210 3.61 -18.34 5.22
CA THR A 210 2.94 -19.53 4.68
C THR A 210 1.45 -19.23 4.50
N PHE A 211 0.98 -19.34 3.27
CA PHE A 211 -0.42 -19.13 2.90
C PHE A 211 -1.09 -20.47 2.61
N ASN A 212 -2.14 -20.77 3.39
CA ASN A 212 -2.96 -21.96 3.19
C ASN A 212 -4.16 -21.59 2.30
N TRP A 213 -4.05 -21.90 1.01
CA TRP A 213 -5.08 -21.65 0.01
C TRP A 213 -6.13 -22.76 0.02
N ARG A 214 -6.95 -22.74 1.08
CA ARG A 214 -7.91 -23.81 1.39
C ARG A 214 -8.92 -24.10 0.28
N SER A 215 -9.34 -23.08 -0.45
CA SER A 215 -10.34 -23.18 -1.53
C SER A 215 -9.85 -24.02 -2.71
N VAL A 216 -8.53 -24.13 -2.91
CA VAL A 216 -7.89 -24.90 -3.99
C VAL A 216 -7.12 -26.10 -3.45
N GLY A 217 -6.86 -26.17 -2.14
CA GLY A 217 -6.10 -27.25 -1.50
C GLY A 217 -4.57 -27.10 -1.63
N LEU A 218 -4.08 -25.88 -1.90
CA LEU A 218 -2.67 -25.58 -2.04
C LEU A 218 -2.12 -24.89 -0.79
N THR A 219 -0.83 -25.08 -0.52
CA THR A 219 -0.07 -24.30 0.46
C THR A 219 1.11 -23.66 -0.24
N VAL A 220 1.22 -22.34 -0.13
CA VAL A 220 2.32 -21.55 -0.68
C VAL A 220 3.20 -21.08 0.48
N THR A 221 4.48 -21.46 0.47
CA THR A 221 5.47 -20.99 1.43
C THR A 221 6.43 -20.04 0.71
N GLN A 222 6.59 -18.85 1.27
CA GLN A 222 7.48 -17.81 0.82
C GLN A 222 8.66 -17.67 1.78
N GLN A 223 9.87 -17.73 1.24
CA GLN A 223 11.10 -17.41 1.94
C GLN A 223 11.79 -16.24 1.23
N VAL A 224 12.33 -15.33 2.01
CA VAL A 224 13.05 -14.15 1.49
C VAL A 224 14.42 -14.14 2.14
N LYS A 225 15.47 -14.06 1.32
CA LYS A 225 16.84 -13.93 1.82
C LYS A 225 16.96 -12.60 2.58
N PRO A 226 17.61 -12.57 3.76
CA PRO A 226 17.84 -11.32 4.48
C PRO A 226 18.50 -10.26 3.60
N LEU A 227 17.95 -9.05 3.63
CA LEU A 227 18.46 -7.92 2.87
C LEU A 227 19.78 -7.41 3.47
N SER A 228 20.70 -7.01 2.60
CA SER A 228 21.97 -6.38 2.96
C SER A 228 22.24 -5.22 2.01
N SER A 229 22.81 -4.12 2.51
CA SER A 229 23.20 -2.99 1.65
C SER A 229 24.29 -3.35 0.63
N SER A 230 25.02 -4.45 0.83
CA SER A 230 26.04 -4.94 -0.09
C SER A 230 25.50 -5.86 -1.20
N ASP A 231 24.30 -6.42 -1.05
CA ASP A 231 23.66 -7.28 -2.05
C ASP A 231 22.49 -6.53 -2.67
N GLN A 232 22.65 -6.10 -3.92
CA GLN A 232 21.61 -5.35 -4.64
C GLN A 232 20.46 -6.24 -5.14
N ASN A 233 20.49 -7.54 -4.84
CA ASN A 233 19.48 -8.48 -5.30
C ASN A 233 18.53 -8.86 -4.17
N LEU A 234 17.23 -8.73 -4.42
CA LEU A 234 16.18 -9.39 -3.64
C LEU A 234 16.05 -10.84 -4.13
N GLN A 235 16.23 -11.81 -3.24
CA GLN A 235 16.06 -13.23 -3.55
C GLN A 235 14.85 -13.78 -2.79
N VAL A 236 13.89 -14.30 -3.55
CA VAL A 236 12.64 -14.87 -3.03
C VAL A 236 12.51 -16.30 -3.56
N SER A 237 12.23 -17.23 -2.64
CA SER A 237 11.94 -18.62 -2.97
C SER A 237 10.49 -18.93 -2.62
N LEU A 238 9.75 -19.49 -3.59
CA LEU A 238 8.37 -19.90 -3.42
C LEU A 238 8.30 -21.43 -3.53
N SER A 239 7.68 -22.07 -2.54
CA SER A 239 7.41 -23.51 -2.57
C SER A 239 5.90 -23.72 -2.53
N ILE A 240 5.38 -24.48 -3.48
CA ILE A 240 3.96 -24.81 -3.58
C ILE A 240 3.81 -26.30 -3.30
N SER A 241 2.98 -26.63 -2.32
CA SER A 241 2.60 -28.02 -2.02
C SER A 241 1.09 -28.19 -2.17
N ALA A 242 0.67 -29.37 -2.59
CA ALA A 242 -0.72 -29.68 -2.88
C ALA A 242 -1.21 -30.85 -2.02
N LYS A 243 -2.47 -30.78 -1.57
CA LYS A 243 -3.22 -31.89 -0.96
C LYS A 243 -4.54 -32.09 -1.72
N THR A 244 -4.45 -32.22 -3.04
CA THR A 244 -5.61 -32.17 -3.95
C THR A 244 -5.28 -32.89 -5.26
N ASN A 245 -6.30 -33.49 -5.88
CA ASN A 245 -6.20 -34.15 -7.17
C ASN A 245 -6.66 -33.21 -8.29
N GLY A 246 -5.71 -32.61 -9.03
CA GLY A 246 -5.93 -32.21 -10.42
C GLY A 246 -6.68 -30.90 -10.70
N GLN A 247 -6.84 -29.98 -9.75
CA GLN A 247 -7.31 -28.61 -10.08
C GLN A 247 -6.16 -27.77 -10.67
N TYR A 248 -6.46 -27.05 -11.76
CA TYR A 248 -5.58 -26.03 -12.31
C TYR A 248 -5.76 -24.72 -11.54
N ALA A 249 -4.65 -24.12 -11.13
CA ALA A 249 -4.63 -22.81 -10.51
C ALA A 249 -3.48 -21.96 -11.08
N THR A 250 -3.66 -20.65 -11.05
CA THR A 250 -2.64 -19.70 -11.48
C THR A 250 -2.07 -18.98 -10.27
N VAL A 251 -0.74 -18.96 -10.14
CA VAL A 251 -0.04 -18.12 -9.17
C VAL A 251 0.63 -16.98 -9.92
N ASN A 252 0.12 -15.77 -9.73
CA ASN A 252 0.70 -14.54 -10.26
C ASN A 252 1.72 -14.02 -9.26
N VAL A 253 2.98 -13.95 -9.65
CA VAL A 253 4.05 -13.37 -8.85
C VAL A 253 4.30 -11.95 -9.38
N ARG A 254 4.17 -10.93 -8.53
CA ARG A 254 4.55 -9.56 -8.92
C ARG A 254 6.01 -9.56 -9.37
N ILE A 255 6.38 -8.66 -10.26
CA ILE A 255 7.74 -8.22 -10.53
C ILE A 255 7.74 -6.70 -10.28
N PRO A 256 8.40 -6.19 -9.23
CA PRO A 256 8.31 -4.78 -8.85
C PRO A 256 8.83 -3.85 -9.95
N SER A 257 8.26 -2.64 -10.06
CA SER A 257 8.76 -1.64 -11.04
C SER A 257 10.21 -1.21 -10.82
N TRP A 258 10.73 -1.33 -9.59
CA TRP A 258 12.12 -1.01 -9.28
C TRP A 258 13.10 -2.13 -9.67
N ALA A 259 12.62 -3.33 -10.00
CA ALA A 259 13.49 -4.42 -10.42
C ALA A 259 14.08 -4.13 -11.81
N SER A 260 15.40 -4.30 -11.95
CA SER A 260 16.08 -4.09 -13.24
C SER A 260 15.54 -5.06 -14.30
N PRO A 261 15.07 -4.58 -15.46
CA PRO A 261 14.58 -5.44 -16.55
C PRO A 261 15.61 -6.47 -17.02
N ASN A 262 16.90 -6.14 -16.94
CA ASN A 262 18.00 -7.01 -17.38
C ASN A 262 18.65 -7.79 -16.22
N GLY A 263 18.27 -7.50 -14.96
CA GLY A 263 18.84 -8.12 -13.76
C GLY A 263 17.92 -9.12 -13.08
N ALA A 264 16.61 -9.04 -13.32
CA ALA A 264 15.65 -9.94 -12.73
C ALA A 264 15.71 -11.33 -13.40
N LYS A 265 15.83 -12.37 -12.59
CA LYS A 265 15.85 -13.78 -13.03
C LYS A 265 14.82 -14.55 -12.23
N ALA A 266 14.13 -15.47 -12.89
CA ALA A 266 13.23 -16.41 -12.24
C ALA A 266 13.48 -17.81 -12.80
N THR A 267 13.44 -18.80 -11.91
CA THR A 267 13.50 -20.21 -12.27
C THR A 267 12.29 -20.94 -11.69
N LEU A 268 11.83 -21.96 -12.40
CA LEU A 268 10.79 -22.88 -11.94
C LEU A 268 11.31 -24.30 -12.09
N ASN A 269 11.53 -25.00 -10.97
CA ASN A 269 12.09 -26.36 -10.94
C ASN A 269 13.36 -26.47 -11.82
N ASP A 270 14.32 -25.59 -11.55
CA ASP A 270 15.62 -25.47 -12.24
C ASP A 270 15.57 -25.08 -13.73
N LYS A 271 14.40 -24.64 -14.22
CA LYS A 271 14.25 -24.12 -15.58
C LYS A 271 14.08 -22.61 -15.56
N ASP A 272 14.89 -21.91 -16.35
CA ASP A 272 14.78 -20.46 -16.54
C ASP A 272 13.41 -20.09 -17.11
N LEU A 273 12.78 -19.08 -16.51
CA LEU A 273 11.57 -18.46 -17.04
C LEU A 273 11.95 -17.23 -17.87
N GLN A 274 11.29 -17.08 -19.03
CA GLN A 274 11.36 -15.83 -19.79
C GLN A 274 10.63 -14.75 -19.00
N MET A 275 11.41 -13.82 -18.45
CA MET A 275 10.88 -12.70 -17.68
C MET A 275 10.25 -11.68 -18.62
N ALA A 276 9.01 -11.30 -18.35
CA ALA A 276 8.42 -10.10 -18.94
C ALA A 276 8.98 -8.84 -18.26
N SER A 277 8.78 -7.67 -18.88
CA SER A 277 8.94 -6.36 -18.22
C SER A 277 8.17 -6.31 -16.88
N PRO A 278 8.47 -5.36 -15.96
CA PRO A 278 7.76 -5.26 -14.68
C PRO A 278 6.24 -5.42 -14.83
N GLY A 279 5.65 -6.26 -13.98
CA GLY A 279 4.29 -6.77 -14.20
C GLY A 279 3.95 -7.97 -13.31
N ASN A 280 2.97 -8.77 -13.72
CA ASN A 280 2.65 -10.04 -13.07
C ASN A 280 3.17 -11.21 -13.93
N LEU A 281 3.91 -12.14 -13.32
CA LEU A 281 4.33 -13.37 -13.97
C LEU A 281 3.36 -14.51 -13.61
N PRO A 282 2.50 -14.97 -14.55
CA PRO A 282 1.56 -16.05 -14.28
C PRO A 282 2.29 -17.40 -14.32
N LEU A 283 2.25 -18.14 -13.22
CA LEU A 283 2.69 -19.53 -13.13
C LEU A 283 1.46 -20.43 -13.11
N SER A 284 1.26 -21.20 -14.18
CA SER A 284 0.21 -22.23 -14.21
C SER A 284 0.82 -23.56 -13.82
N HIS A 285 0.31 -24.16 -12.74
CA HIS A 285 0.74 -25.48 -12.31
C HIS A 285 -0.48 -26.40 -12.19
N GLN A 286 -0.32 -27.63 -12.65
CA GLN A 286 -1.27 -28.71 -12.36
C GLN A 286 -0.79 -29.37 -11.07
N ALA A 287 -1.60 -29.34 -10.02
CA ALA A 287 -1.31 -30.12 -8.83
C ALA A 287 -1.32 -31.62 -9.19
N VAL A 288 -0.13 -32.23 -9.28
CA VAL A 288 0.03 -33.67 -9.38
C VAL A 288 0.34 -34.18 -7.97
N GLY A 289 -0.47 -35.13 -7.50
CA GLY A 289 -0.36 -35.75 -6.19
C GLY A 289 0.82 -36.70 -6.06
#